data_AF-A0A510UHX2-F1
#
_entry.id   AF-A0A510UHX2-F1
#
_cell.length_a   1.000
_cell.length_b   1.000
_cell.length_c   1.000
_cell.angle_alpha   90.00
_cell.angle_beta   90.00
_cell.angle_gamma   90.00
#
_symmetry.space_group_name_H-M   'P 1'
#
loop_
_entity.id
_entity.type
_entity.pdbx_description
1 polymer ?
#
loop_
_entity_poly.entity_id
_entity_poly.type
_entity_poly.pdbx_seq_one_letter_code
_entity_poly.pdbx_strand_id
1 'polypeptide(L)'
;MRYEGDIYRPPPEADAYILQCTIGCSYNKCTYCSMYKDVRYRVRPIEDLKEDIRMAKAAFGNKVEKVFLSDGDAISLPTELLLEILSELYTSFPKLTHVSTYAGPQSTLDKTLDEFKQLKAAGLSMTYLGVESGSDEVLKAVRKGVNSAEMLAAGQNIVGAGIKLVAMVMIGLGGSPELSKRHALETAQLINQMNPYLLGLLTTVPMEGTVLFRQVTKGDFKLLDPYEVLEEIKQLLESLTNDDLLIDSTHGSNLLPIKGKLSEVKVDTLTHINHHLSKKDTNLIGKAYVGRF
;
A
#
# COMPACT_ATOMS: atom_id res chain seq x y z
N MET A 1 8.64 25.06 -0.20
CA MET A 1 8.65 23.59 -0.34
C MET A 1 8.75 23.28 -1.82
N ARG A 2 9.57 22.30 -2.18
CA ARG A 2 9.85 21.92 -3.58
C ARG A 2 9.34 20.51 -3.81
N TYR A 3 8.51 20.35 -4.85
CA TYR A 3 8.01 19.06 -5.31
C TYR A 3 8.33 18.88 -6.79
N GLU A 4 8.66 17.66 -7.19
CA GLU A 4 8.87 17.27 -8.59
C GLU A 4 7.90 16.16 -8.97
N GLY A 5 7.20 16.36 -10.10
CA GLY A 5 6.23 15.40 -10.61
C GLY A 5 4.94 15.33 -9.78
N ASP A 6 4.20 14.24 -10.01
CA ASP A 6 2.98 13.95 -9.27
C ASP A 6 3.30 13.38 -7.88
N ILE A 7 2.55 13.84 -6.88
CA ILE A 7 2.72 13.43 -5.50
C ILE A 7 1.60 12.49 -5.09
N TYR A 8 1.98 11.28 -4.69
CA TYR A 8 1.05 10.26 -4.26
C TYR A 8 1.18 10.02 -2.75
N ARG A 9 0.04 9.83 -2.10
CA ARG A 9 -0.04 9.46 -0.69
C ARG A 9 -1.29 8.65 -0.39
N PRO A 10 -1.28 7.82 0.67
CA PRO A 10 -2.47 7.11 1.13
C PRO A 10 -3.53 8.10 1.66
N PRO A 11 -4.84 7.81 1.53
CA PRO A 11 -5.89 8.65 2.09
C PRO A 11 -5.75 8.98 3.59
N PRO A 12 -5.28 8.06 4.48
CA PRO A 12 -5.03 8.38 5.89
C PRO A 12 -3.97 9.47 6.13
N GLU A 13 -3.13 9.77 5.15
CA GLU A 13 -2.06 10.78 5.22
C GLU A 13 -2.47 12.10 4.52
N ALA A 14 -3.76 12.29 4.20
CA ALA A 14 -4.27 13.47 3.49
C ALA A 14 -3.98 14.81 4.20
N ASP A 15 -3.83 14.79 5.53
CA ASP A 15 -3.51 15.95 6.37
C ASP A 15 -2.01 16.02 6.76
N ALA A 16 -1.19 15.06 6.33
CA ALA A 16 0.24 15.05 6.63
C ALA A 16 1.02 16.10 5.79
N TYR A 17 2.04 16.69 6.40
CA TYR A 17 3.09 17.37 5.65
C TYR A 17 3.84 16.35 4.81
N ILE A 18 3.93 16.59 3.51
CA ILE A 18 4.62 15.69 2.58
C ILE A 18 6.08 16.12 2.49
N LEU A 19 6.99 15.25 2.90
CA LEU A 19 8.42 15.41 2.65
C LEU A 19 8.82 14.43 1.54
N GLN A 20 8.93 14.94 0.31
CA GLN A 20 9.39 14.15 -0.83
C GLN A 20 10.88 13.82 -0.64
N CYS A 21 11.19 12.61 -0.16
CA CYS A 21 12.56 12.18 0.16
C CYS A 21 13.28 11.55 -1.05
N THR A 22 12.49 10.93 -1.92
CA THR A 22 12.93 10.35 -3.18
C THR A 22 12.15 11.00 -4.32
N ILE A 23 12.66 10.89 -5.55
CA ILE A 23 11.85 11.05 -6.74
C ILE A 23 11.58 9.67 -7.30
N GLY A 24 10.33 9.30 -7.56
CA GLY A 24 9.98 8.05 -8.23
C GLY A 24 9.96 6.80 -7.33
N CYS A 25 10.11 5.61 -7.92
CA CYS A 25 10.13 4.32 -7.23
C CYS A 25 11.43 3.56 -7.58
N SER A 26 12.11 3.00 -6.58
CA SER A 26 13.38 2.27 -6.74
C SER A 26 13.25 1.04 -7.68
N TYR A 27 12.08 0.40 -7.70
CA TYR A 27 11.81 -0.79 -8.48
C TYR A 27 11.20 -0.49 -9.87
N ASN A 28 10.16 0.33 -9.91
CA ASN A 28 9.45 0.86 -11.10
C ASN A 28 9.15 -0.11 -12.27
N LYS A 29 9.14 -1.43 -12.05
CA LYS A 29 8.93 -2.45 -13.11
C LYS A 29 7.56 -3.12 -13.07
N CYS A 30 6.73 -2.85 -12.06
CA CYS A 30 5.39 -3.40 -11.94
C CYS A 30 4.56 -3.13 -13.20
N THR A 31 3.78 -4.12 -13.63
CA THR A 31 2.99 -4.05 -14.88
C THR A 31 1.75 -3.16 -14.77
N TYR A 32 1.23 -2.94 -13.56
CA TYR A 32 -0.03 -2.23 -13.27
C TYR A 32 0.17 -0.79 -12.78
N CYS A 33 1.36 -0.45 -12.27
CA CYS A 33 1.60 0.86 -11.64
C CYS A 33 1.93 1.91 -12.71
N SER A 34 1.21 3.04 -12.72
CA SER A 34 1.47 4.19 -13.60
C SER A 34 2.25 5.33 -12.93
N MET A 35 2.32 5.34 -11.59
CA MET A 35 2.67 6.52 -10.78
C MET A 35 4.01 7.19 -11.09
N TYR A 36 5.04 6.40 -11.42
CA TYR A 36 6.41 6.91 -11.51
C TYR A 36 7.06 6.61 -12.87
N LYS A 37 6.27 6.41 -13.93
CA LYS A 37 6.78 5.98 -15.24
C LYS A 37 7.57 7.06 -15.98
N ASP A 38 7.30 8.33 -15.68
CA ASP A 38 7.94 9.48 -16.34
C ASP A 38 9.13 10.06 -15.57
N VAL A 39 9.48 9.46 -14.43
CA VAL A 39 10.58 9.92 -13.56
C VAL A 39 11.59 8.81 -13.29
N ARG A 40 12.87 9.18 -13.19
CA ARG A 40 13.94 8.25 -12.80
C ARG A 40 14.14 8.30 -11.29
N TYR A 41 14.23 7.13 -10.67
CA TYR A 41 14.49 7.04 -9.25
C TYR A 41 15.78 7.75 -8.84
N ARG A 42 15.70 8.60 -7.82
CA ARG A 42 16.86 9.21 -7.16
C ARG A 42 16.50 9.63 -5.73
N VAL A 43 17.48 9.54 -4.83
CA VAL A 43 17.40 10.14 -3.50
C VAL A 43 17.63 11.64 -3.62
N ARG A 44 16.83 12.45 -2.92
CA ARG A 44 17.06 13.90 -2.88
C ARG A 44 18.19 14.24 -1.90
N PRO A 45 19.01 15.27 -2.18
CA PRO A 45 20.07 15.69 -1.26
C PRO A 45 19.50 16.06 0.12
N ILE A 46 20.18 15.64 1.19
CA ILE A 46 19.73 15.91 2.57
C ILE A 46 19.59 17.39 2.86
N GLU A 47 20.46 18.24 2.31
CA GLU A 47 20.37 19.69 2.48
C GLU A 47 19.11 20.28 1.84
N ASP A 48 18.61 19.68 0.76
CA ASP A 48 17.33 20.08 0.19
C ASP A 48 16.15 19.68 1.10
N LEU A 49 16.23 18.50 1.72
CA LEU A 49 15.20 18.03 2.64
C LEU A 49 15.16 18.89 3.91
N LYS A 50 16.32 19.21 4.49
CA LYS A 50 16.43 20.13 5.64
C LYS A 50 15.86 21.52 5.32
N GLU A 51 16.16 22.04 4.14
CA GLU A 51 15.59 23.32 3.70
C GLU A 51 14.07 23.22 3.54
N ASP A 52 13.54 22.16 2.95
CA ASP A 52 12.09 21.96 2.84
C ASP A 52 11.42 21.86 4.22
N ILE A 53 12.06 21.20 5.19
CA ILE A 53 11.60 21.15 6.60
C ILE A 53 11.59 22.56 7.22
N ARG A 54 12.64 23.36 7.03
CA ARG A 54 12.69 24.77 7.49
C ARG A 54 11.59 25.62 6.85
N MET A 55 11.37 25.48 5.54
CA MET A 55 10.29 26.17 4.82
C MET A 55 8.91 25.76 5.37
N ALA A 56 8.69 24.47 5.61
CA ALA A 56 7.45 23.96 6.19
C ALA A 56 7.24 24.49 7.62
N LYS A 57 8.29 24.55 8.43
CA LYS A 57 8.27 25.18 9.76
C LYS A 57 7.90 26.66 9.68
N ALA A 58 8.47 27.41 8.75
CA ALA A 58 8.13 28.82 8.56
C ALA A 58 6.67 29.02 8.11
N ALA A 59 6.16 28.13 7.24
CA ALA A 59 4.81 28.22 6.70
C ALA A 59 3.72 27.76 7.69
N PHE A 60 3.95 26.67 8.40
CA PHE A 60 2.93 25.99 9.22
C PHE A 60 3.15 26.16 10.73
N GLY A 61 4.33 26.61 11.17
CA GLY A 61 4.68 26.76 12.57
C GLY A 61 4.69 25.43 13.33
N ASN A 62 4.11 25.42 14.53
CA ASN A 62 4.02 24.23 15.39
C ASN A 62 2.81 23.33 15.09
N LYS A 63 2.10 23.54 13.96
CA LYS A 63 0.85 22.83 13.65
C LYS A 63 1.06 21.49 12.93
N VAL A 64 2.29 21.19 12.49
CA VAL A 64 2.58 19.92 11.83
C VAL A 64 2.58 18.80 12.87
N GLU A 65 1.59 17.91 12.78
CA GLU A 65 1.41 16.77 13.68
C GLU A 65 1.73 15.42 13.00
N LYS A 66 1.68 15.40 11.66
CA LYS A 66 1.98 14.23 10.83
C LYS A 66 2.90 14.60 9.68
N VAL A 67 3.83 13.71 9.38
CA VAL A 67 4.71 13.80 8.21
C VAL A 67 4.68 12.51 7.43
N PHE A 68 4.54 12.61 6.11
CA PHE A 68 4.64 11.49 5.20
C PHE A 68 5.93 11.63 4.37
N LEU A 69 6.87 10.70 4.55
CA LEU A 69 8.07 10.59 3.73
C LEU A 69 7.66 9.99 2.38
N SER A 70 7.49 10.84 1.38
CA SER A 70 6.80 10.50 0.14
C SER A 70 7.72 10.04 -0.99
N ASP A 71 7.03 9.74 -2.09
CA ASP A 71 7.41 8.98 -3.27
C ASP A 71 7.53 7.48 -3.01
N GLY A 72 7.80 6.72 -4.07
CA GLY A 72 7.40 5.33 -4.18
C GLY A 72 8.17 4.34 -3.30
N ASP A 73 9.26 4.78 -2.65
CA ASP A 73 10.08 3.90 -1.82
C ASP A 73 11.04 4.65 -0.89
N ALA A 74 10.56 5.55 -0.03
CA ALA A 74 11.45 6.31 0.84
C ALA A 74 12.16 5.44 1.91
N ILE A 75 11.68 4.22 2.19
CA ILE A 75 12.43 3.29 3.06
C ILE A 75 13.75 2.82 2.44
N SER A 76 13.95 2.95 1.12
CA SER A 76 15.21 2.60 0.44
C SER A 76 16.40 3.51 0.80
N LEU A 77 16.17 4.63 1.47
CA LEU A 77 17.25 5.50 1.94
C LEU A 77 18.17 4.75 2.92
N PRO A 78 19.48 5.05 2.97
CA PRO A 78 20.36 4.56 4.03
C PRO A 78 19.79 4.86 5.42
N THR A 79 20.01 3.96 6.38
CA THR A 79 19.40 4.06 7.71
C THR A 79 19.84 5.33 8.43
N GLU A 80 21.10 5.71 8.30
CA GLU A 80 21.68 6.93 8.87
C GLU A 80 20.99 8.19 8.33
N LEU A 81 20.67 8.21 7.04
CA LEU A 81 19.98 9.33 6.40
C LEU A 81 18.54 9.45 6.89
N LEU A 82 17.83 8.32 7.04
CA LEU A 82 16.49 8.31 7.63
C LEU A 82 16.49 8.79 9.08
N LEU A 83 17.48 8.36 9.88
CA LEU A 83 17.65 8.83 11.27
C LEU A 83 17.90 10.34 11.32
N GLU A 84 18.72 10.87 10.42
CA GLU A 84 18.98 12.31 10.32
C GLU A 84 17.71 13.09 9.94
N ILE A 85 16.93 12.59 8.97
CA ILE A 85 15.64 13.18 8.58
C ILE A 85 14.65 13.18 9.75
N LEU A 86 14.50 12.05 10.44
CA LEU A 86 13.61 11.94 11.60
C LEU A 86 14.02 12.91 12.71
N SER A 87 15.31 12.98 13.02
CA SER A 87 15.84 13.92 14.01
C SER A 87 15.52 15.38 13.66
N GLU A 88 15.73 15.78 12.40
CA GLU A 88 15.42 17.13 11.92
C GLU A 88 13.92 17.44 12.02
N LEU A 89 13.06 16.47 11.65
CA LEU A 89 11.60 16.61 11.74
C LEU A 89 11.12 16.80 13.17
N TYR A 90 11.55 15.94 14.10
CA TYR A 90 11.13 16.03 15.50
C TYR A 90 11.70 17.26 16.21
N THR A 91 12.90 17.71 15.83
CA THR A 91 13.47 18.98 16.31
C THR A 91 12.66 20.18 15.80
N SER A 92 12.27 20.14 14.51
CA SER A 92 11.55 21.23 13.87
C SER A 92 10.10 21.33 14.30
N PHE A 93 9.44 20.21 14.60
CA PHE A 93 8.00 20.15 14.86
C PHE A 93 7.70 19.55 16.24
N PRO A 94 7.61 20.37 17.31
CA PRO A 94 7.38 19.87 18.67
C PRO A 94 6.05 19.14 18.91
N LYS A 95 5.08 19.27 17.99
CA LYS A 95 3.78 18.56 18.02
C LYS A 95 3.74 17.35 17.09
N LEU A 96 4.84 17.00 16.44
CA LEU A 96 4.91 15.84 15.57
C LEU A 96 4.65 14.57 16.39
N THR A 97 3.63 13.81 16.00
CA THR A 97 3.24 12.56 16.68
C THR A 97 3.37 11.36 15.76
N HIS A 98 3.48 11.57 14.45
CA HIS A 98 3.44 10.51 13.45
C HIS A 98 4.34 10.82 12.26
N VAL A 99 5.24 9.89 11.94
CA VAL A 99 6.00 9.89 10.69
C VAL A 99 5.77 8.55 9.99
N SER A 100 5.32 8.60 8.75
CA SER A 100 5.05 7.39 7.95
C SER A 100 5.65 7.47 6.56
N THR A 101 5.70 6.32 5.86
CA THR A 101 6.33 6.25 4.53
C THR A 101 5.79 5.09 3.69
N TYR A 102 5.91 5.19 2.37
CA TYR A 102 5.83 4.02 1.49
C TYR A 102 7.06 3.13 1.62
N ALA A 103 6.85 1.83 1.52
CA ALA A 103 7.89 0.82 1.53
C ALA A 103 7.77 -0.12 0.33
N GLY A 104 8.88 -0.33 -0.38
CA GLY A 104 9.07 -1.42 -1.31
C GLY A 104 9.52 -2.70 -0.59
N PRO A 105 9.17 -3.90 -1.08
CA PRO A 105 9.57 -5.14 -0.43
C PRO A 105 11.10 -5.36 -0.49
N GLN A 106 11.74 -5.08 -1.62
CA GLN A 106 13.18 -5.27 -1.77
C GLN A 106 13.98 -4.34 -0.84
N SER A 107 13.66 -3.05 -0.86
CA SER A 107 14.30 -2.06 0.02
C SER A 107 14.08 -2.34 1.51
N THR A 108 12.94 -2.95 1.85
CA THR A 108 12.67 -3.42 3.21
C THR A 108 13.55 -4.62 3.58
N LEU A 109 13.81 -5.54 2.64
CA LEU A 109 14.71 -6.68 2.86
C LEU A 109 16.18 -6.27 2.96
N ASP A 110 16.55 -5.17 2.29
CA ASP A 110 17.91 -4.61 2.35
C ASP A 110 18.22 -3.98 3.73
N LYS A 111 17.22 -3.88 4.63
CA LYS A 111 17.37 -3.44 6.02
C LYS A 111 17.16 -4.58 7.00
N THR A 112 18.04 -4.61 7.99
CA THR A 112 17.94 -5.53 9.12
C THR A 112 16.81 -5.13 10.08
N LEU A 113 16.32 -6.10 10.86
CA LEU A 113 15.38 -5.84 11.94
C LEU A 113 15.90 -4.78 12.94
N ASP A 114 17.19 -4.77 13.24
CA ASP A 114 17.77 -3.82 14.20
C ASP A 114 17.82 -2.40 13.64
N GLU A 115 18.07 -2.22 12.34
CA GLU A 115 17.91 -0.92 11.69
C GLU A 115 16.45 -0.43 11.76
N PHE A 116 15.47 -1.30 11.53
CA PHE A 116 14.07 -0.92 11.74
C PHE A 116 13.74 -0.56 13.19
N LYS A 117 14.33 -1.23 14.19
CA LYS A 117 14.18 -0.84 15.60
C LYS A 117 14.78 0.54 15.87
N GLN A 118 15.92 0.87 15.26
CA GLN A 118 16.50 2.22 15.36
C GLN A 118 15.55 3.25 14.75
N LEU A 119 15.01 3.01 13.56
CA LEU A 119 14.02 3.88 12.92
C LEU A 119 12.76 4.05 13.77
N LYS A 120 12.27 2.96 14.37
CA LYS A 120 11.15 3.01 15.31
C LYS A 120 11.45 3.89 16.51
N ALA A 121 12.61 3.73 17.13
CA ALA A 121 13.04 4.52 18.28
C ALA A 121 13.21 6.01 17.93
N ALA A 122 13.63 6.31 16.69
CA ALA A 122 13.72 7.66 16.15
C ALA A 122 12.35 8.26 15.72
N GLY A 123 11.26 7.49 15.81
CA GLY A 123 9.90 7.97 15.63
C GLY A 123 9.21 7.58 14.31
N LEU A 124 9.79 6.71 13.48
CA LEU A 124 9.07 6.11 12.35
C LEU A 124 7.92 5.24 12.90
N SER A 125 6.69 5.70 12.73
CA SER A 125 5.52 5.10 13.39
C SER A 125 4.80 4.08 12.51
N MET A 126 4.80 4.28 11.19
CA MET A 126 4.01 3.48 10.25
C MET A 126 4.67 3.36 8.87
N THR A 127 4.44 2.24 8.19
CA THR A 127 4.84 2.01 6.80
C THR A 127 3.69 1.45 5.98
N TYR A 128 3.65 1.80 4.69
CA TYR A 128 2.70 1.29 3.71
C TYR A 128 3.44 0.38 2.73
N LEU A 129 3.31 -0.92 2.91
CA LEU A 129 3.94 -1.93 2.05
C LEU A 129 2.95 -2.38 0.98
N GLY A 130 3.34 -2.23 -0.29
CA GLY A 130 2.60 -2.82 -1.40
C GLY A 130 2.83 -4.32 -1.44
N VAL A 131 1.95 -5.11 -0.83
CA VAL A 131 1.97 -6.57 -0.87
C VAL A 131 1.42 -7.08 -2.20
N GLU A 132 0.33 -6.46 -2.66
CA GLU A 132 -0.43 -6.76 -3.88
C GLU A 132 -1.08 -8.15 -3.90
N SER A 133 -0.31 -9.20 -3.64
CA SER A 133 -0.73 -10.59 -3.65
C SER A 133 0.16 -11.47 -2.77
N GLY A 134 -0.43 -12.50 -2.17
CA GLY A 134 0.30 -13.61 -1.57
C GLY A 134 0.65 -14.73 -2.54
N SER A 135 0.25 -14.62 -3.81
CA SER A 135 0.48 -15.65 -4.81
C SER A 135 1.73 -15.38 -5.65
N ASP A 136 2.71 -16.28 -5.60
CA ASP A 136 3.94 -16.18 -6.39
C ASP A 136 3.67 -16.08 -7.89
N GLU A 137 2.63 -16.75 -8.38
CA GLU A 137 2.23 -16.70 -9.78
C GLU A 137 1.75 -15.30 -10.16
N VAL A 138 0.89 -14.68 -9.34
CA VAL A 138 0.41 -13.32 -9.55
C VAL A 138 1.55 -12.32 -9.42
N LEU A 139 2.37 -12.42 -8.36
CA LEU A 139 3.53 -11.56 -8.12
C LEU A 139 4.52 -11.60 -9.30
N LYS A 140 4.77 -12.79 -9.86
CA LYS A 140 5.60 -12.96 -11.05
C LYS A 140 4.96 -12.35 -12.29
N ALA A 141 3.67 -12.61 -12.53
CA ALA A 141 2.93 -12.08 -13.67
C ALA A 141 2.96 -10.55 -13.70
N VAL A 142 2.81 -9.92 -12.53
CA VAL A 142 2.84 -8.44 -12.41
C VAL A 142 4.22 -7.85 -12.25
N ARG A 143 5.26 -8.69 -12.25
CA ARG A 143 6.65 -8.31 -12.01
C ARG A 143 6.76 -7.49 -10.74
N LYS A 144 6.35 -8.03 -9.59
CA LYS A 144 6.49 -7.31 -8.30
C LYS A 144 7.94 -7.25 -7.81
N GLY A 145 8.76 -8.21 -8.24
CA GLY A 145 10.20 -8.25 -7.95
C GLY A 145 10.59 -9.07 -6.74
N VAL A 146 9.61 -9.65 -6.03
CA VAL A 146 9.80 -10.58 -4.92
C VAL A 146 8.76 -11.70 -4.99
N ASN A 147 9.05 -12.82 -4.33
CA ASN A 147 8.06 -13.86 -4.04
C ASN A 147 7.35 -13.62 -2.69
N SER A 148 6.38 -14.47 -2.35
CA SER A 148 5.57 -14.40 -1.13
C SER A 148 6.40 -14.61 0.14
N ALA A 149 7.42 -15.46 0.12
CA ALA A 149 8.30 -15.68 1.27
C ALA A 149 9.19 -14.45 1.57
N GLU A 150 9.73 -13.83 0.53
CA GLU A 150 10.46 -12.55 0.60
C GLU A 150 9.54 -11.43 1.07
N MET A 151 8.31 -11.36 0.55
CA MET A 151 7.29 -10.41 1.00
C MET A 151 6.94 -10.59 2.48
N LEU A 152 6.82 -11.84 2.93
CA LEU A 152 6.56 -12.17 4.34
C LEU A 152 7.71 -11.68 5.23
N ALA A 153 8.96 -11.98 4.85
CA ALA A 153 10.14 -11.55 5.59
C ALA A 153 10.23 -10.01 5.67
N ALA A 154 9.95 -9.31 4.57
CA ALA A 154 9.88 -7.84 4.55
C ALA A 154 8.85 -7.31 5.56
N GLY A 155 7.61 -7.83 5.51
CA GLY A 155 6.56 -7.42 6.43
C GLY A 155 6.88 -7.75 7.90
N GLN A 156 7.44 -8.94 8.16
CA GLN A 156 7.80 -9.38 9.50
C GLN A 156 8.96 -8.57 10.11
N ASN A 157 9.90 -8.07 9.31
CA ASN A 157 10.94 -7.14 9.81
C ASN A 157 10.32 -5.84 10.35
N ILE A 158 9.36 -5.28 9.61
CA ILE A 158 8.66 -4.06 10.02
C ILE A 158 7.82 -4.30 11.29
N VAL A 159 7.01 -5.36 11.29
CA VAL A 159 6.15 -5.72 12.42
C VAL A 159 6.98 -6.05 13.66
N GLY A 160 8.05 -6.84 13.50
CA GLY A 160 8.98 -7.22 14.56
C GLY A 160 9.73 -6.04 15.19
N ALA A 161 9.90 -4.94 14.44
CA ALA A 161 10.46 -3.69 14.97
C ALA A 161 9.44 -2.84 15.75
N GLY A 162 8.15 -3.23 15.77
CA GLY A 162 7.08 -2.48 16.40
C GLY A 162 6.59 -1.27 15.58
N ILE A 163 6.92 -1.22 14.29
CA ILE A 163 6.38 -0.24 13.34
C ILE A 163 5.02 -0.74 12.87
N LYS A 164 4.01 0.16 12.82
CA LYS A 164 2.70 -0.22 12.29
C LYS A 164 2.81 -0.49 10.80
N LEU A 165 2.48 -1.71 10.37
CA LEU A 165 2.47 -2.09 8.97
C LEU A 165 1.07 -1.98 8.39
N VAL A 166 0.92 -1.18 7.34
CA VAL A 166 -0.24 -1.20 6.44
C VAL A 166 0.13 -2.06 5.23
N ALA A 167 -0.47 -3.26 5.14
CA ALA A 167 -0.30 -4.16 4.00
C ALA A 167 -1.36 -3.83 2.94
N MET A 168 -0.95 -3.41 1.75
CA MET A 168 -1.87 -3.09 0.65
C MET A 168 -1.96 -4.27 -0.31
N VAL A 169 -3.18 -4.76 -0.58
CA VAL A 169 -3.48 -5.89 -1.47
C VAL A 169 -4.37 -5.43 -2.61
N MET A 170 -4.10 -5.96 -3.81
CA MET A 170 -4.87 -5.65 -5.01
C MET A 170 -5.85 -6.77 -5.34
N ILE A 171 -7.15 -6.49 -5.21
CA ILE A 171 -8.22 -7.43 -5.54
C ILE A 171 -8.38 -7.52 -7.06
N GLY A 172 -8.55 -8.74 -7.59
CA GLY A 172 -8.73 -9.03 -9.01
C GLY A 172 -7.45 -9.02 -9.84
N LEU A 173 -6.28 -8.93 -9.21
CA LEU A 173 -4.98 -8.87 -9.90
C LEU A 173 -4.64 -10.18 -10.63
N GLY A 174 -5.26 -11.30 -10.24
CA GLY A 174 -5.09 -12.60 -10.90
C GLY A 174 -5.79 -12.72 -12.26
N GLY A 175 -6.80 -11.91 -12.56
CA GLY A 175 -7.41 -11.83 -13.89
C GLY A 175 -8.15 -13.09 -14.40
N SER A 176 -8.35 -14.10 -13.57
CA SER A 176 -9.17 -15.29 -13.88
C SER A 176 -9.82 -15.83 -12.61
N PRO A 177 -10.97 -16.52 -12.69
CA PRO A 177 -11.62 -17.11 -11.51
C PRO A 177 -10.71 -18.06 -10.72
N GLU A 178 -9.92 -18.88 -11.42
CA GLU A 178 -9.03 -19.86 -10.81
C GLU A 178 -7.86 -19.18 -10.07
N LEU A 179 -7.21 -18.21 -10.72
CA LEU A 179 -6.09 -17.48 -10.13
C LEU A 179 -6.55 -16.48 -9.07
N SER A 180 -7.77 -15.95 -9.20
CA SER A 180 -8.45 -15.11 -8.18
C SER A 180 -8.66 -15.87 -6.88
N LYS A 181 -9.19 -17.09 -6.95
CA LYS A 181 -9.34 -17.95 -5.76
C LYS A 181 -7.99 -18.27 -5.11
N ARG A 182 -6.98 -18.61 -5.91
CA ARG A 182 -5.62 -18.86 -5.41
C ARG A 182 -5.06 -17.61 -4.72
N HIS A 183 -5.16 -16.46 -5.38
CA HIS A 183 -4.74 -15.16 -4.87
C HIS A 183 -5.39 -14.84 -3.52
N ALA A 184 -6.71 -15.00 -3.39
CA ALA A 184 -7.42 -14.76 -2.13
C ALA A 184 -6.90 -15.64 -0.98
N LEU A 185 -6.78 -16.96 -1.21
CA LEU A 185 -6.35 -17.92 -0.19
C LEU A 185 -4.88 -17.73 0.21
N GLU A 186 -3.98 -17.59 -0.77
CA GLU A 186 -2.55 -17.41 -0.53
C GLU A 186 -2.26 -16.04 0.10
N THR A 187 -3.01 -15.00 -0.29
CA THR A 187 -2.95 -13.70 0.39
C THR A 187 -3.43 -13.78 1.82
N ALA A 188 -4.55 -14.46 2.10
CA ALA A 188 -5.02 -14.63 3.48
C ALA A 188 -3.96 -15.34 4.34
N GLN A 189 -3.36 -16.41 3.81
CA GLN A 189 -2.28 -17.14 4.47
C GLN A 189 -1.05 -16.24 4.73
N LEU A 190 -0.66 -15.42 3.77
CA LEU A 190 0.44 -14.47 3.92
C LEU A 190 0.12 -13.43 5.01
N ILE A 191 -1.06 -12.82 4.96
CA ILE A 191 -1.48 -11.79 5.92
C ILE A 191 -1.61 -12.34 7.35
N ASN A 192 -2.16 -13.55 7.51
CA ASN A 192 -2.24 -14.21 8.82
C ASN A 192 -0.85 -14.44 9.44
N GLN A 193 0.16 -14.76 8.63
CA GLN A 193 1.55 -14.93 9.09
C GLN A 193 2.30 -13.61 9.29
N MET A 194 2.01 -12.62 8.44
CA MET A 194 2.64 -11.30 8.50
C MET A 194 2.14 -10.48 9.68
N ASN A 195 0.87 -10.66 10.06
CA ASN A 195 0.19 -9.96 11.13
C ASN A 195 0.32 -8.42 11.07
N PRO A 196 -0.09 -7.77 9.95
CA PRO A 196 0.01 -6.32 9.81
C PRO A 196 -0.96 -5.60 10.76
N TYR A 197 -0.68 -4.31 11.01
CA TYR A 197 -1.59 -3.45 11.77
C TYR A 197 -2.91 -3.21 11.02
N LEU A 198 -2.85 -3.04 9.70
CA LEU A 198 -4.00 -2.81 8.84
C LEU A 198 -3.82 -3.50 7.48
N LEU A 199 -4.88 -4.13 6.99
CA LEU A 199 -5.00 -4.66 5.63
C LEU A 199 -5.82 -3.68 4.78
N GLY A 200 -5.16 -3.05 3.81
CA GLY A 200 -5.78 -2.17 2.82
C GLY A 200 -6.13 -2.96 1.57
N LEU A 201 -7.40 -2.91 1.14
CA LEU A 201 -7.84 -3.56 -0.10
C LEU A 201 -8.07 -2.53 -1.20
N LEU A 202 -7.53 -2.77 -2.39
CA LEU A 202 -7.73 -1.94 -3.56
C LEU A 202 -8.11 -2.82 -4.76
N THR A 203 -9.22 -2.54 -5.41
CA THR A 203 -9.60 -3.24 -6.64
C THR A 203 -8.69 -2.82 -7.79
N THR A 204 -8.19 -3.79 -8.54
CA THR A 204 -7.27 -3.56 -9.67
C THR A 204 -7.95 -2.72 -10.73
N VAL A 205 -7.40 -1.54 -11.04
CA VAL A 205 -7.86 -0.71 -12.15
C VAL A 205 -6.74 -0.57 -13.18
N PRO A 206 -6.95 -0.95 -14.46
CA PRO A 206 -5.94 -0.74 -15.49
C PRO A 206 -5.79 0.74 -15.81
N MET A 207 -4.61 1.28 -15.55
CA MET A 207 -4.28 2.67 -15.85
C MET A 207 -3.66 2.79 -17.24
N GLU A 208 -4.06 3.81 -18.00
CA GLU A 208 -3.47 4.08 -19.32
C GLU A 208 -1.93 4.19 -19.24
N GLY A 209 -1.24 3.75 -20.29
CA GLY A 209 0.23 3.69 -20.33
C GLY A 209 0.86 2.45 -19.67
N THR A 210 0.12 1.71 -18.84
CA THR A 210 0.64 0.51 -18.16
C THR A 210 0.65 -0.74 -19.04
N VAL A 211 1.42 -1.76 -18.64
CA VAL A 211 1.43 -3.06 -19.33
C VAL A 211 0.08 -3.75 -19.14
N LEU A 212 -0.48 -3.69 -17.93
CA LEU A 212 -1.78 -4.27 -17.62
C LEU A 212 -2.89 -3.70 -18.50
N PHE A 213 -2.94 -2.37 -18.68
CA PHE A 213 -3.92 -1.73 -19.56
C PHE A 213 -3.82 -2.26 -20.99
N ARG A 214 -2.60 -2.38 -21.54
CA ARG A 214 -2.41 -2.98 -22.88
C ARG A 214 -2.87 -4.43 -22.95
N GLN A 215 -2.64 -5.23 -21.91
CA GLN A 215 -3.10 -6.63 -21.87
C GLN A 215 -4.63 -6.70 -21.85
N VAL A 216 -5.29 -5.84 -21.07
CA VAL A 216 -6.76 -5.76 -21.04
C VAL A 216 -7.32 -5.33 -22.39
N THR A 217 -6.77 -4.27 -23.02
CA THR A 217 -7.23 -3.81 -24.35
C THR A 217 -7.05 -4.86 -25.44
N LYS A 218 -6.01 -5.70 -25.35
CA LYS A 218 -5.76 -6.79 -26.31
C LYS A 218 -6.58 -8.06 -26.03
N GLY A 219 -7.20 -8.17 -24.85
CA GLY A 219 -7.87 -9.40 -24.40
C GLY A 219 -6.93 -10.45 -23.80
N ASP A 220 -5.67 -10.12 -23.56
CA ASP A 220 -4.67 -11.00 -22.93
C ASP A 220 -4.87 -11.12 -21.40
N PHE A 221 -5.61 -10.17 -20.80
CA PHE A 221 -5.96 -10.17 -19.39
C PHE A 221 -7.45 -9.88 -19.23
N LYS A 222 -8.18 -10.75 -18.51
CA LYS A 222 -9.60 -10.55 -18.20
C LYS A 222 -9.73 -9.82 -16.87
N LEU A 223 -10.40 -8.68 -16.89
CA LEU A 223 -10.85 -8.01 -15.67
C LEU A 223 -11.96 -8.81 -15.00
N LEU A 224 -11.88 -8.96 -13.68
CA LEU A 224 -12.93 -9.59 -12.90
C LEU A 224 -14.21 -8.77 -12.98
N ASP A 225 -15.34 -9.42 -13.24
CA ASP A 225 -16.62 -8.77 -13.10
C ASP A 225 -16.91 -8.43 -11.62
N PRO A 226 -17.90 -7.57 -11.31
CA PRO A 226 -18.20 -7.20 -9.94
C PRO A 226 -18.43 -8.38 -8.99
N TYR A 227 -19.03 -9.48 -9.45
CA TYR A 227 -19.30 -10.65 -8.61
C TYR A 227 -18.06 -11.50 -8.42
N GLU A 228 -17.21 -11.61 -9.44
CA GLU A 228 -15.89 -12.25 -9.31
C GLU A 228 -15.03 -11.49 -8.27
N VAL A 229 -15.07 -10.14 -8.26
CA VAL A 229 -14.43 -9.30 -7.22
C VAL A 229 -15.01 -9.59 -5.83
N LEU A 230 -16.34 -9.66 -5.71
CA LEU A 230 -17.00 -9.95 -4.43
C LEU A 230 -16.67 -11.36 -3.91
N GLU A 231 -16.59 -12.35 -4.79
CA GLU A 231 -16.21 -13.72 -4.46
C GLU A 231 -14.76 -13.80 -3.98
N GLU A 232 -13.83 -13.05 -4.62
CA GLU A 232 -12.44 -12.96 -4.17
C GLU A 232 -12.34 -12.36 -2.75
N ILE A 233 -13.05 -11.25 -2.51
CA ILE A 233 -13.10 -10.60 -1.18
C ILE A 233 -13.70 -11.56 -0.15
N LYS A 234 -14.79 -12.26 -0.49
CA LYS A 234 -15.41 -13.25 0.40
C LYS A 234 -14.39 -14.32 0.82
N GLN A 235 -13.71 -14.94 -0.14
CA GLN A 235 -12.75 -16.01 0.14
C GLN A 235 -11.57 -15.52 0.98
N LEU A 236 -11.09 -14.29 0.72
CA LEU A 236 -10.08 -13.64 1.54
C LEU A 236 -10.57 -13.45 2.98
N LEU A 237 -11.73 -12.83 3.18
CA LEU A 237 -12.30 -12.55 4.51
C LEU A 237 -12.58 -13.83 5.29
N GLU A 238 -13.16 -14.86 4.65
CA GLU A 238 -13.41 -16.17 5.28
C GLU A 238 -12.11 -16.80 5.80
N SER A 239 -11.01 -16.64 5.05
CA SER A 239 -9.70 -17.24 5.34
C SER A 239 -8.81 -16.42 6.30
N LEU A 240 -9.15 -15.16 6.56
CA LEU A 240 -8.46 -14.35 7.59
C LEU A 240 -8.86 -14.81 8.99
N THR A 241 -7.86 -14.96 9.86
CA THR A 241 -8.04 -15.57 11.20
C THR A 241 -7.72 -14.64 12.37
N ASN A 242 -7.18 -13.44 12.12
CA ASN A 242 -6.89 -12.48 13.19
C ASN A 242 -8.07 -11.52 13.39
N ASP A 243 -8.81 -11.71 14.48
CA ASP A 243 -9.98 -10.92 14.87
C ASP A 243 -9.69 -9.43 15.13
N ASP A 244 -8.45 -9.08 15.50
CA ASP A 244 -8.01 -7.72 15.78
C ASP A 244 -7.43 -7.00 14.55
N LEU A 245 -7.28 -7.69 13.42
CA LEU A 245 -6.78 -7.08 12.18
C LEU A 245 -7.74 -5.96 11.73
N LEU A 246 -7.20 -4.74 11.56
CA LEU A 246 -7.95 -3.65 10.94
C LEU A 246 -8.03 -3.87 9.44
N ILE A 247 -9.21 -3.65 8.87
CA ILE A 247 -9.43 -3.69 7.42
C ILE A 247 -9.94 -2.33 6.96
N ASP A 248 -9.38 -1.83 5.85
CA ASP A 248 -9.90 -0.65 5.15
C ASP A 248 -9.98 -0.93 3.64
N SER A 249 -11.18 -0.82 3.09
CA SER A 249 -11.45 -0.87 1.65
C SER A 249 -12.28 0.32 1.19
N THR A 250 -12.22 1.45 1.88
CA THR A 250 -12.93 2.69 1.53
C THR A 250 -12.33 3.44 0.34
N HIS A 251 -11.28 2.88 -0.29
CA HIS A 251 -10.70 3.41 -1.51
C HIS A 251 -11.73 3.44 -2.65
N GLY A 252 -11.72 4.53 -3.44
CA GLY A 252 -12.74 4.78 -4.47
C GLY A 252 -12.80 3.75 -5.61
N SER A 253 -11.82 2.86 -5.73
CA SER A 253 -11.84 1.74 -6.68
C SER A 253 -12.79 0.61 -6.27
N ASN A 254 -13.17 0.53 -4.99
CA ASN A 254 -13.85 -0.65 -4.43
C ASN A 254 -15.37 -0.57 -4.53
N LEU A 255 -15.98 -1.73 -4.73
CA LEU A 255 -17.43 -1.88 -4.83
C LEU A 255 -18.14 -1.77 -3.47
N LEU A 256 -17.51 -2.29 -2.41
CA LEU A 256 -18.06 -2.32 -1.07
C LEU A 256 -17.06 -1.68 -0.09
N PRO A 257 -17.44 -0.60 0.60
CA PRO A 257 -16.60 -0.04 1.66
C PRO A 257 -16.68 -0.93 2.90
N ILE A 258 -15.53 -1.37 3.39
CA ILE A 258 -15.35 -2.10 4.64
C ILE A 258 -14.36 -1.29 5.49
N LYS A 259 -14.71 -1.01 6.74
CA LYS A 259 -13.83 -0.31 7.67
C LYS A 259 -14.08 -0.73 9.11
N GLY A 260 -13.07 -1.28 9.77
CA GLY A 260 -13.15 -1.68 11.18
C GLY A 260 -12.25 -2.87 11.50
N LYS A 261 -12.36 -3.40 12.72
CA LYS A 261 -11.68 -4.66 13.06
C LYS A 261 -12.38 -5.83 12.38
N LEU A 262 -11.62 -6.86 12.00
CA LEU A 262 -12.18 -8.05 11.33
C LEU A 262 -13.34 -8.66 12.12
N SER A 263 -13.19 -8.82 13.44
CA SER A 263 -14.24 -9.34 14.33
C SER A 263 -15.54 -8.54 14.30
N GLU A 264 -15.47 -7.22 14.08
CA GLU A 264 -16.62 -6.33 14.07
C GLU A 264 -17.33 -6.31 12.71
N VAL A 265 -16.57 -6.46 11.62
CA VAL A 265 -17.09 -6.23 10.25
C VAL A 265 -17.30 -7.49 9.43
N LYS A 266 -16.67 -8.63 9.78
CA LYS A 266 -16.64 -9.83 8.93
C LYS A 266 -18.03 -10.41 8.67
N VAL A 267 -18.84 -10.60 9.70
CA VAL A 267 -20.16 -11.25 9.58
C VAL A 267 -21.12 -10.43 8.71
N ASP A 268 -21.23 -9.13 8.98
CA ASP A 268 -22.11 -8.23 8.23
C ASP A 268 -21.65 -8.09 6.78
N THR A 269 -20.34 -7.97 6.56
CA THR A 269 -19.75 -7.89 5.22
C THR A 269 -20.02 -9.17 4.42
N LEU A 270 -19.80 -10.36 4.99
CA LEU A 270 -20.07 -11.63 4.32
C LEU A 270 -21.56 -11.81 4.02
N THR A 271 -22.43 -11.38 4.93
CA THR A 271 -23.89 -11.39 4.70
C THR A 271 -24.26 -10.51 3.51
N HIS A 272 -23.70 -9.31 3.42
CA HIS A 272 -23.93 -8.38 2.32
C HIS A 272 -23.39 -8.93 0.99
N ILE A 273 -22.18 -9.51 0.99
CA ILE A 273 -21.60 -10.16 -0.19
C ILE A 273 -22.48 -11.32 -0.68
N ASN A 274 -22.86 -12.23 0.22
CA ASN A 274 -23.72 -13.37 -0.13
C ASN A 274 -25.08 -12.92 -0.68
N HIS A 275 -25.63 -11.82 -0.17
CA HIS A 275 -26.85 -11.23 -0.71
C HIS A 275 -26.70 -10.82 -2.18
N HIS A 276 -25.64 -10.09 -2.51
CA HIS A 276 -25.34 -9.66 -3.88
C HIS A 276 -25.08 -10.84 -4.82
N LEU A 277 -24.30 -11.82 -4.37
CA LEU A 277 -23.98 -13.03 -5.14
C LEU A 277 -25.23 -13.87 -5.45
N SER A 278 -26.18 -13.96 -4.50
CA SER A 278 -27.42 -14.74 -4.70
C SER A 278 -28.40 -14.10 -5.69
N LYS A 279 -28.46 -12.77 -5.72
CA LYS A 279 -29.41 -12.03 -6.57
C LYS A 279 -28.90 -11.79 -7.98
N LYS A 280 -27.57 -11.77 -8.19
CA LYS A 280 -26.92 -11.41 -9.46
C LYS A 280 -27.59 -10.19 -10.13
N ASP A 281 -27.85 -9.15 -9.34
CA ASP A 281 -28.50 -7.93 -9.82
C ASP A 281 -27.66 -7.25 -10.92
N THR A 282 -28.11 -7.38 -12.17
CA THR A 282 -27.44 -6.86 -13.36
C THR A 282 -27.09 -5.37 -13.29
N ASN A 283 -27.67 -4.60 -12.36
CA ASN A 283 -27.31 -3.20 -12.10
C ASN A 283 -25.89 -2.97 -11.54
N LEU A 284 -25.22 -4.02 -11.06
CA LEU A 284 -23.80 -3.97 -10.70
C LEU A 284 -22.88 -4.16 -11.91
N ILE A 285 -23.37 -4.77 -13.00
CA ILE A 285 -22.63 -4.96 -14.26
C ILE A 285 -22.38 -3.57 -14.86
N GLY A 286 -21.10 -3.23 -15.05
CA GLY A 286 -20.68 -1.89 -15.51
C GLY A 286 -20.45 -0.86 -14.39
N LYS A 287 -20.63 -1.23 -13.12
CA LYS A 287 -20.22 -0.41 -11.96
C LYS A 287 -18.91 -0.86 -11.30
N ALA A 288 -18.39 -2.04 -11.64
CA ALA A 288 -16.96 -2.29 -11.44
C ALA A 288 -16.19 -1.38 -12.39
N TYR A 289 -15.13 -0.75 -11.90
CA TYR A 289 -14.28 0.17 -12.65
C TYR A 289 -14.86 1.58 -12.89
N VAL A 290 -15.78 2.07 -12.04
CA VAL A 290 -16.19 3.49 -12.10
C VAL A 290 -15.11 4.36 -11.47
N GLY A 291 -13.97 4.43 -12.14
CA GLY A 291 -13.05 5.56 -12.09
C GLY A 291 -13.02 6.16 -13.48
N ARG A 292 -13.84 7.19 -13.73
CA ARG A 292 -13.33 8.27 -14.57
C ARG A 292 -12.23 8.90 -13.74
N PHE A 293 -10.97 8.58 -14.06
CA PHE A 293 -9.84 9.38 -13.62
C PHE A 293 -9.68 10.53 -14.60
#